data_AF-A0A662ICK7-F1
#
_entry.id   AF-A0A662ICK7-F1
#
_cell.length_a   1.000
_cell.length_b   1.000
_cell.length_c   1.000
_cell.angle_alpha   90.00
_cell.angle_beta   90.00
_cell.angle_gamma   90.00
#
_symmetry.space_group_name_H-M   'P 1'
#
loop_
_entity.id
_entity.type
_entity.pdbx_description
1 polymer ?
#
loop_
_entity_poly.entity_id
_entity_poly.type
_entity_poly.pdbx_seq_one_letter_code
_entity_poly.pdbx_strand_id
1 'polypeptide(L)'
;MACLASRMPYGERITRERLARIERAEEIVRALTGVRQLRVRDHGVIARIEVGREERRLFFSKKVMDAIAKELRALSWTYVTLDLQGYRSGSMDEV
;
A
#
# COMPACT_ATOMS: atom_id res chain seq x y z
N MET A 1 4.18 -3.32 -16.53
CA MET A 1 4.87 -2.88 -15.30
C MET A 1 4.47 -1.44 -15.04
N ALA A 2 3.79 -1.13 -13.92
CA ALA A 2 3.38 0.24 -13.62
C ALA A 2 4.44 0.92 -12.75
N CYS A 3 4.90 2.10 -13.14
CA CYS A 3 5.91 2.88 -12.41
C CYS A 3 5.49 3.12 -10.95
N LEU A 4 6.43 3.00 -9.99
CA LEU A 4 6.19 3.25 -8.56
C LEU A 4 5.67 4.67 -8.30
N ALA A 5 6.02 5.65 -9.14
CA ALA A 5 5.50 7.01 -9.06
C ALA A 5 3.96 7.09 -9.08
N SER A 6 3.28 6.12 -9.71
CA SER A 6 1.82 6.04 -9.73
C SER A 6 1.17 5.76 -8.35
N ARG A 7 1.98 5.48 -7.32
CA ARG A 7 1.53 5.29 -5.92
C ARG A 7 1.55 6.59 -5.12
N MET A 8 2.05 7.68 -5.69
CA MET A 8 2.15 8.98 -5.04
C MET A 8 1.06 9.93 -5.60
N PRO A 9 0.48 10.84 -4.79
CA PRO A 9 -0.42 11.88 -5.25
C PRO A 9 0.19 12.76 -6.34
N TYR A 10 -0.67 13.29 -7.20
CA TYR A 10 -0.25 14.28 -8.18
C TYR A 10 0.22 15.57 -7.48
N GLY A 11 1.27 16.20 -8.02
CA GLY A 11 1.87 17.41 -7.45
C GLY A 11 2.83 17.17 -6.27
N GLU A 12 2.93 15.94 -5.76
CA GLU A 12 3.90 15.58 -4.72
C GLU A 12 5.30 15.37 -5.29
N ARG A 13 6.32 15.77 -4.52
CA ARG A 13 7.71 15.58 -4.91
C ARG A 13 8.07 14.09 -4.88
N ILE A 14 8.46 13.56 -6.04
CA ILE A 14 9.03 12.23 -6.16
C ILE A 14 10.47 12.25 -5.64
N THR A 15 10.74 11.43 -4.63
CA THR A 15 12.10 11.24 -4.08
C THR A 15 12.46 9.76 -4.06
N ARG A 16 13.76 9.44 -4.11
CA ARG A 16 14.22 8.04 -4.09
C ARG A 16 13.80 7.33 -2.80
N GLU A 17 13.81 8.04 -1.69
CA GLU A 17 13.44 7.54 -0.37
C GLU A 17 11.96 7.15 -0.33
N ARG A 18 11.09 7.97 -0.93
CA ARG A 18 9.65 7.67 -1.03
C ARG A 18 9.37 6.48 -1.94
N LEU A 19 10.07 6.39 -3.08
CA LEU A 19 9.93 5.24 -3.97
C LEU A 19 10.41 3.95 -3.29
N ALA A 20 11.57 4.00 -2.61
CA ALA A 20 12.14 2.87 -1.91
C ALA A 20 11.24 2.37 -0.75
N ARG A 21 10.65 3.28 0.04
CA ARG A 21 9.72 2.86 1.11
C ARG A 21 8.46 2.21 0.56
N ILE A 22 7.92 2.70 -0.57
CA ILE A 22 6.74 2.11 -1.23
C ILE A 22 7.07 0.71 -1.74
N GLU A 23 8.19 0.56 -2.45
CA GLU A 23 8.67 -0.73 -2.95
C GLU A 23 8.82 -1.74 -1.80
N ARG A 24 9.51 -1.31 -0.73
CA ARG A 24 9.70 -2.16 0.46
C ARG A 24 8.39 -2.56 1.12
N ALA A 25 7.42 -1.64 1.19
CA ALA A 25 6.11 -1.95 1.73
C ALA A 25 5.36 -2.97 0.86
N GLU A 26 5.41 -2.84 -0.48
CA GLU A 26 4.81 -3.82 -1.38
C GLU A 26 5.45 -5.21 -1.22
N GLU A 27 6.77 -5.30 -1.07
CA GLU A 27 7.49 -6.56 -0.81
C GLU A 27 7.04 -7.23 0.50
N ILE A 28 7.00 -6.47 1.60
CA ILE A 28 6.62 -6.97 2.93
C ILE A 28 5.19 -7.49 2.90
N VAL A 29 4.25 -6.72 2.37
CA VAL A 29 2.84 -7.11 2.32
C VAL A 29 2.65 -8.35 1.45
N ARG A 30 3.35 -8.46 0.32
CA ARG A 30 3.34 -9.69 -0.50
C ARG A 30 3.87 -10.89 0.27
N ALA A 31 4.99 -10.74 0.98
CA ALA A 31 5.59 -11.82 1.75
C ALA A 31 4.69 -12.31 2.89
N LEU A 32 3.99 -11.39 3.57
CA LEU A 32 3.12 -11.72 4.70
C LEU A 32 1.77 -12.33 4.28
N THR A 33 1.27 -12.01 3.08
CA THR A 33 -0.12 -12.35 2.67
C THR A 33 -0.22 -13.29 1.47
N GLY A 34 0.81 -13.34 0.62
CA GLY A 34 0.74 -14.02 -0.68
C GLY A 34 -0.12 -13.30 -1.72
N VAL A 35 -0.51 -12.04 -1.49
CA VAL A 35 -1.35 -11.28 -2.40
C VAL A 35 -0.66 -11.06 -3.76
N ARG A 36 -1.42 -11.24 -4.85
CA ARG A 36 -0.87 -11.08 -6.21
C ARG A 36 -1.06 -9.66 -6.72
N GLN A 37 -2.24 -9.09 -6.51
CA GLN A 37 -2.53 -7.72 -6.93
C GLN A 37 -2.46 -6.79 -5.72
N LEU A 38 -1.43 -5.94 -5.69
CA LEU A 38 -1.15 -5.03 -4.59
C LEU A 38 -0.63 -3.69 -5.10
N ARG A 39 -1.08 -2.62 -4.46
CA ARG A 39 -0.44 -1.31 -4.45
C ARG A 39 -0.39 -0.78 -3.02
N VAL A 40 0.74 -0.21 -2.62
CA VAL A 40 0.81 0.61 -1.40
C VAL A 40 0.92 2.07 -1.84
N ARG A 41 -0.12 2.86 -1.58
CA ARG A 41 -0.16 4.28 -1.93
C ARG A 41 0.36 5.13 -0.78
N ASP A 42 1.19 6.09 -1.13
CA ASP A 42 1.85 7.01 -0.20
C ASP A 42 1.08 8.34 -0.18
N HIS A 43 0.25 8.54 0.84
CA HIS A 43 -0.45 9.80 1.10
C HIS A 43 0.22 10.55 2.25
N GLY A 44 1.55 10.72 2.17
CA GLY A 44 2.36 11.37 3.20
C GLY A 44 2.48 10.51 4.45
N VAL A 45 1.65 10.79 5.46
CA VAL A 45 1.65 10.03 6.73
C VAL A 45 0.79 8.77 6.69
N ILE A 46 0.03 8.55 5.61
CA ILE A 46 -0.86 7.40 5.43
C ILE A 46 -0.32 6.46 4.35
N ALA A 47 -0.19 5.17 4.68
CA ALA A 47 -0.05 4.09 3.71
C ALA A 47 -1.43 3.49 3.41
N ARG A 48 -1.94 3.70 2.19
CA ARG A 48 -3.20 3.09 1.74
C ARG A 48 -2.92 1.84 0.91
N ILE A 49 -3.26 0.68 1.45
CA ILE A 49 -3.07 -0.61 0.79
C ILE A 49 -4.27 -0.89 -0.11
N GLU A 50 -4.03 -1.12 -1.39
CA GLU A 50 -5.03 -1.55 -2.37
C GLU A 50 -4.71 -2.96 -2.84
N VAL A 51 -5.68 -3.87 -2.73
CA VAL A 51 -5.52 -5.26 -3.18
C VAL A 51 -6.64 -5.70 -4.09
N GLY A 52 -6.43 -6.76 -4.87
CA GLY A 52 -7.50 -7.38 -5.65
C GLY A 52 -8.76 -7.60 -4.79
N ARG A 53 -9.95 -7.29 -5.32
CA ARG A 53 -11.21 -7.30 -4.54
C ARG A 53 -11.46 -8.64 -3.85
N GLU A 54 -11.15 -9.72 -4.55
CA GLU A 54 -11.25 -11.11 -4.06
C GLU A 54 -10.17 -11.46 -3.05
N GLU A 55 -9.02 -10.78 -3.09
CA GLU A 55 -7.86 -11.05 -2.25
C GLU A 55 -7.90 -10.33 -0.89
N ARG A 56 -8.86 -9.41 -0.66
CA ARG A 56 -9.05 -8.72 0.63
C ARG A 56 -9.15 -9.66 1.82
N ARG A 57 -9.75 -10.84 1.62
CA ARG A 57 -9.87 -11.88 2.66
C ARG A 57 -8.53 -12.31 3.26
N LEU A 58 -7.42 -12.18 2.51
CA LEU A 58 -6.07 -12.51 2.99
C LEU A 58 -5.62 -11.60 4.15
N PHE A 59 -6.29 -10.46 4.33
CA PHE A 59 -5.98 -9.49 5.38
C PHE A 59 -6.86 -9.68 6.63
N PHE A 60 -7.90 -10.53 6.61
CA PHE A 60 -8.87 -10.67 7.73
C PHE A 60 -8.39 -11.55 8.89
N SER A 61 -7.07 -11.66 9.06
CA SER A 61 -6.45 -12.29 10.21
C SER A 61 -5.82 -11.21 11.08
N LYS A 62 -6.16 -11.18 12.38
CA LYS A 62 -5.55 -10.23 13.34
C LYS A 62 -4.02 -10.29 13.29
N LYS A 63 -3.46 -11.50 13.28
CA LYS A 63 -2.00 -11.72 13.16
C LYS A 63 -1.41 -11.05 11.92
N VAL A 64 -2.08 -11.16 10.78
CA VAL A 64 -1.64 -10.54 9.52
C VAL A 64 -1.77 -9.02 9.59
N MET A 65 -2.91 -8.50 10.07
CA MET A 65 -3.13 -7.06 10.22
C MET A 65 -2.10 -6.42 11.15
N ASP A 66 -1.83 -7.04 12.29
CA ASP A 66 -0.88 -6.54 13.30
C ASP A 66 0.56 -6.56 12.76
N ALA A 67 0.94 -7.62 12.04
CA ALA A 67 2.25 -7.71 11.39
C ALA A 67 2.43 -6.61 10.34
N ILE A 68 1.45 -6.43 9.45
CA ILE A 68 1.48 -5.38 8.41
C ILE A 68 1.56 -4.00 9.06
N ALA A 69 0.72 -3.73 10.06
CA ALA A 69 0.71 -2.44 10.75
C ALA A 69 2.06 -2.14 11.40
N LYS A 70 2.68 -3.12 12.06
CA LYS A 70 4.01 -2.98 12.68
C LYS A 70 5.09 -2.67 11.64
N GLU A 71 5.19 -3.48 10.60
CA GLU A 71 6.25 -3.36 9.60
C GLU A 71 6.13 -2.06 8.78
N LEU A 72 4.91 -1.67 8.37
CA LEU A 72 4.72 -0.42 7.62
C LEU A 72 4.91 0.83 8.48
N ARG A 73 4.56 0.79 9.78
CA ARG A 73 4.87 1.92 10.68
C ARG A 73 6.37 2.14 10.84
N ALA A 74 7.18 1.06 10.81
CA ALA A 74 8.64 1.17 10.81
C ALA A 74 9.20 1.86 9.56
N LEU A 75 8.42 1.92 8.46
CA LEU A 75 8.76 2.64 7.23
C LEU A 75 8.27 4.11 7.23
N SER A 76 8.07 4.69 8.42
CA SER A 76 7.71 6.11 8.62
C SER A 76 6.30 6.51 8.15
N TRP A 77 5.33 5.58 8.17
CA TRP A 77 3.91 5.92 8.10
C TRP A 77 3.26 5.95 9.48
N THR A 78 2.46 6.97 9.75
CA THR A 78 1.69 7.09 11.00
C THR A 78 0.42 6.25 10.96
N TYR A 79 -0.17 6.07 9.78
CA TYR A 79 -1.39 5.29 9.61
C TYR A 79 -1.24 4.29 8.47
N VAL A 80 -1.77 3.08 8.68
CA VAL A 80 -1.81 2.01 7.68
C VAL A 80 -3.27 1.65 7.50
N THR A 81 -3.76 1.72 6.26
CA THR A 81 -5.17 1.51 5.92
C THR A 81 -5.31 0.50 4.79
N LEU A 82 -6.46 -0.17 4.73
CA LEU A 82 -6.85 -1.04 3.63
C LEU A 82 -8.00 -0.37 2.87
N ASP A 83 -7.86 -0.23 1.55
CA ASP A 83 -8.92 0.32 0.70
C ASP A 83 -10.08 -0.69 0.62
N LEU A 84 -11.25 -0.28 1.10
CA LEU A 84 -12.43 -1.13 1.16
C LEU A 84 -12.99 -1.47 -0.22
N GLN A 85 -12.75 -0.65 -1.23
CA GLN A 85 -13.15 -0.93 -2.61
C GLN A 85 -12.10 -1.78 -3.35
N GLY A 86 -10.91 -1.95 -2.75
CA GLY A 86 -9.79 -2.67 -3.34
C GLY A 86 -9.18 -1.95 -4.55
N TYR A 87 -8.30 -2.65 -5.24
CA TYR A 87 -7.64 -2.18 -6.44
C TYR A 87 -8.65 -1.92 -7.55
N ARG A 88 -8.53 -0.75 -8.19
CA ARG A 88 -9.23 -0.36 -9.42
C ARG A 88 -8.35 0.56 -10.25
N SER A 89 -8.55 0.58 -11.57
CA SER A 89 -7.94 1.61 -12.44
C SER A 89 -8.52 2.98 -12.07
N GLY A 90 -7.68 4.02 -12.06
CA GLY A 90 -8.12 5.39 -11.75
C GLY A 90 -8.36 5.71 -10.27
N SER A 91 -7.96 4.86 -9.31
CA SER A 91 -8.20 5.13 -7.87
C SER A 91 -7.44 6.34 -7.28
N MET A 92 -6.66 7.06 -8.09
CA MET A 92 -6.04 8.35 -7.74
C MET A 92 -6.79 9.56 -8.28
N ASP A 93 -7.75 9.35 -9.17
CA ASP A 93 -8.48 10.40 -9.90
C ASP A 93 -9.88 10.66 -9.31
N GLU A 94 -10.17 10.13 -8.13
CA GLU A 94 -11.47 10.27 -7.48
C GLU A 94 -11.59 11.64 -6.81
N VAL A 95 -12.69 12.34 -7.10
CA VAL A 95 -13.07 13.68 -6.62
C VAL A 95 -13.98 13.57 -5.40
#